data_AF-A0A9D5LUC5-F1
#
_entry.id   AF-A0A9D5LUC5-F1
#
_cell.length_a   1.000
_cell.length_b   1.000
_cell.length_c   1.000
_cell.angle_alpha   90.00
_cell.angle_beta   90.00
_cell.angle_gamma   90.00
#
_symmetry.space_group_name_H-M   'P 1'
#
loop_
_entity.id
_entity.type
_entity.pdbx_description
1 polymer ?
#
loop_
_entity_poly.entity_id
_entity_poly.type
_entity_poly.pdbx_seq_one_letter_code
_entity_poly.pdbx_strand_id
1 'polypeptide(L)'
;MKRLTIMTGVLMMLFLSSCREIANSVLDLLPPFDVTFSTNIEIPFAAVSTTSYTRTPEIPMNINLDAKIKEQNPKYGINNLKSVKLNTLTVDYISSQLGNKLDVIKSARIYIKAPNQPEKLIATVDNNTNPNSITFTSTDAEMLEYFRTSENSLIIDVMASRPSADVITMKMNTGFKVRVQL
;
A
#
# COMPACT_ATOMS: atom_id res chain seq x y z
N MET A 1 -52.93 21.10 55.34
CA MET A 1 -52.13 20.16 54.53
C MET A 1 -52.34 20.48 53.04
N LYS A 2 -51.52 21.36 52.44
CA LYS A 2 -51.71 21.77 51.03
C LYS A 2 -50.50 22.53 50.44
N ARG A 3 -49.26 22.09 50.69
CA ARG A 3 -48.06 22.71 50.08
C ARG A 3 -46.91 21.70 49.99
N LEU A 4 -47.06 20.61 49.22
CA LEU A 4 -45.93 19.72 48.96
C LEU A 4 -46.14 18.82 47.73
N THR A 5 -46.43 19.39 46.56
CA THR A 5 -46.64 18.54 45.35
C THR A 5 -46.23 19.19 44.03
N ILE A 6 -45.52 20.32 44.05
CA ILE A 6 -45.18 21.04 42.80
C ILE A 6 -43.67 21.02 42.49
N MET A 7 -42.83 20.54 43.42
CA MET A 7 -41.37 20.68 43.31
C MET A 7 -40.62 19.40 42.90
N THR A 8 -41.33 18.40 42.36
CA THR A 8 -40.72 17.11 41.96
C THR A 8 -40.89 16.80 40.46
N GLY A 9 -41.47 17.70 39.67
CA GLY A 9 -41.73 17.50 38.24
C GLY A 9 -40.71 18.14 37.28
N VAL A 10 -39.90 19.10 37.74
CA VAL A 10 -39.04 19.90 36.86
C VAL A 10 -37.61 19.36 36.77
N LEU A 11 -37.17 18.53 37.71
CA LEU A 11 -35.80 18.01 37.74
C LEU A 11 -35.58 16.77 36.83
N MET A 12 -36.65 16.19 36.29
CA MET A 12 -36.58 14.96 35.48
C MET A 12 -36.50 15.22 33.97
N MET A 13 -36.63 16.47 33.51
CA MET A 13 -36.54 16.82 32.08
C MET A 13 -35.12 17.19 31.62
N LEU A 14 -34.14 17.26 32.52
CA LEU A 14 -32.76 17.67 32.18
C LEU A 14 -31.82 16.52 31.80
N PHE A 15 -32.29 15.26 31.82
CA PHE A 15 -31.46 14.09 31.52
C PHE A 15 -31.74 13.44 30.15
N LEU A 16 -32.65 13.99 29.34
CA LEU A 16 -32.98 13.42 28.02
C LEU A 16 -32.33 14.15 26.83
N SER A 17 -31.59 15.24 27.07
CA SER A 17 -30.93 16.02 26.00
C SER A 17 -29.45 15.68 25.80
N SER A 18 -28.81 14.90 26.67
CA SER A 18 -27.35 14.68 26.63
C SER A 18 -26.88 13.36 25.99
N CYS A 19 -27.78 12.54 25.44
CA CYS A 19 -27.41 11.25 24.82
C CYS A 19 -27.62 11.19 23.31
N ARG A 20 -27.75 12.32 22.62
CA ARG A 20 -28.09 12.33 21.18
C ARG A 20 -26.97 12.80 20.23
N GLU A 21 -25.81 13.18 20.74
CA GLU A 21 -24.67 13.61 19.90
C GLU A 21 -23.53 12.58 19.77
N ILE A 22 -23.52 11.52 20.59
CA ILE A 22 -22.42 10.52 20.56
C ILE A 22 -22.66 9.43 19.49
N ALA A 23 -23.89 9.28 18.98
CA ALA A 23 -24.20 8.21 18.01
C ALA A 23 -23.83 8.55 16.55
N ASN A 24 -23.52 9.80 16.21
CA ASN A 24 -23.29 10.21 14.81
C ASN A 24 -21.83 10.51 14.46
N SER A 25 -20.90 10.58 15.41
CA SER A 25 -19.48 10.87 15.12
C SER A 25 -18.69 9.65 14.66
N VAL A 26 -19.15 8.43 14.97
CA VAL A 26 -18.43 7.18 14.65
C VAL A 26 -18.88 6.56 13.32
N LEU A 27 -20.06 6.95 12.80
CA LEU A 27 -20.69 6.27 11.66
C LEU A 27 -20.31 6.79 10.26
N ASP A 28 -19.69 7.98 10.15
CA ASP A 28 -19.35 8.54 8.83
C ASP A 28 -17.90 8.25 8.40
N LEU A 29 -17.13 7.48 9.19
CA LEU A 29 -15.72 7.18 8.95
C LEU A 29 -15.55 6.19 7.78
N LEU A 30 -14.72 6.54 6.80
CA LEU A 30 -14.33 5.62 5.73
C LEU A 30 -13.52 4.46 6.33
N PRO A 31 -13.99 3.20 6.27
CA PRO A 31 -13.21 2.07 6.76
C PRO A 31 -11.90 1.95 5.97
N PRO A 32 -10.84 1.36 6.56
CA PRO A 32 -9.63 1.07 5.82
C PRO A 32 -9.94 0.23 4.58
N PHE A 33 -9.37 0.62 3.45
CA PHE A 33 -9.55 -0.06 2.17
C PHE A 33 -8.20 -0.29 1.49
N ASP A 34 -8.17 -1.23 0.55
CA ASP A 34 -6.97 -1.59 -0.20
C ASP A 34 -7.03 -0.96 -1.60
N VAL A 35 -5.93 -0.32 -2.00
CA VAL A 35 -5.69 0.12 -3.37
C VAL A 35 -4.74 -0.85 -4.02
N THR A 36 -5.22 -1.58 -5.01
CA THR A 36 -4.45 -2.61 -5.71
C THR A 36 -3.85 -2.08 -7.00
N PHE A 37 -2.62 -2.49 -7.30
CA PHE A 37 -1.98 -2.26 -8.59
C PHE A 37 -1.41 -3.58 -9.12
N SER A 38 -1.61 -3.83 -10.41
CA SER A 38 -1.10 -5.03 -11.07
C SER A 38 -0.58 -4.65 -12.45
N THR A 39 0.61 -5.12 -12.77
CA THR A 39 1.25 -4.85 -14.07
C THR A 39 2.18 -5.98 -14.46
N ASN A 40 2.37 -6.15 -15.77
CA ASN A 40 3.40 -7.02 -16.29
C ASN A 40 4.69 -6.21 -16.48
N ILE A 41 5.80 -6.76 -16.02
CA ILE A 41 7.13 -6.17 -16.14
C ILE A 41 8.05 -7.12 -16.86
N GLU A 42 8.81 -6.59 -17.81
CA GLU A 42 9.92 -7.29 -18.45
C GLU A 42 11.21 -6.78 -17.82
N ILE A 43 11.92 -7.67 -17.13
CA ILE A 43 13.21 -7.34 -16.54
C ILE A 43 14.29 -8.01 -17.39
N PRO A 44 15.12 -7.24 -18.10
CA PRO A 44 16.33 -7.77 -18.70
C PRO A 44 17.28 -8.15 -17.56
N PHE A 45 17.39 -9.44 -17.31
CA PHE A 45 18.22 -10.01 -16.27
C PHE A 45 19.57 -10.38 -16.86
N ALA A 46 20.53 -9.46 -16.79
CA ALA A 46 21.94 -9.73 -17.13
C ALA A 46 22.77 -9.73 -15.85
N ALA A 47 22.67 -10.81 -15.08
CA ALA A 47 23.39 -10.92 -13.83
C ALA A 47 24.76 -11.56 -14.04
N VAL A 48 25.80 -10.72 -13.97
CA VAL A 48 27.21 -11.16 -13.92
C VAL A 48 27.69 -11.41 -12.49
N SER A 49 26.93 -10.97 -11.49
CA SER A 49 27.30 -11.00 -10.07
C SER A 49 26.16 -11.56 -9.21
N THR A 50 26.54 -12.36 -8.22
CA THR A 50 25.63 -12.96 -7.23
C THR A 50 25.69 -12.26 -5.87
N THR A 51 26.45 -11.17 -5.77
CA THR A 51 26.70 -10.43 -4.53
C THR A 51 26.31 -8.95 -4.60
N SER A 52 26.05 -8.42 -5.81
CA SER A 52 25.61 -7.04 -6.02
C SER A 52 24.16 -6.99 -6.49
N TYR A 53 23.49 -5.88 -6.19
CA TYR A 53 22.17 -5.59 -6.72
C TYR A 53 22.27 -4.88 -8.08
N THR A 54 21.41 -5.29 -9.00
CA THR A 54 21.15 -4.61 -10.28
C THR A 54 19.81 -3.90 -10.17
N ARG A 55 19.79 -2.61 -10.49
CA ARG A 55 18.59 -1.78 -10.44
C ARG A 55 17.83 -1.84 -11.76
N THR A 56 16.52 -2.00 -11.69
CA THR A 56 15.64 -1.91 -12.86
C THR A 56 15.30 -0.46 -13.21
N PRO A 57 14.85 -0.21 -14.46
CA PRO A 57 14.11 1.01 -14.77
C PRO A 57 12.90 1.19 -13.85
N GLU A 58 12.43 2.44 -13.75
CA GLU A 58 11.23 2.78 -13.00
C GLU A 58 9.99 2.14 -13.61
N ILE A 59 9.14 1.59 -12.75
CA ILE A 59 7.85 1.03 -13.12
C ILE A 59 6.79 2.04 -12.69
N PRO A 60 6.22 2.83 -13.61
CA PRO A 60 5.21 3.81 -13.26
C PRO A 60 3.94 3.11 -12.75
N MET A 61 3.52 3.46 -11.54
CA MET A 61 2.24 3.02 -11.00
C MET A 61 1.11 3.96 -11.41
N ASN A 62 1.41 5.26 -11.50
CA ASN A 62 0.48 6.30 -11.92
C ASN A 62 -0.82 6.36 -11.08
N ILE A 63 -0.77 5.97 -9.81
CA ILE A 63 -1.96 5.85 -8.95
C ILE A 63 -2.41 7.24 -8.50
N ASN A 64 -3.59 7.66 -8.95
CA ASN A 64 -4.27 8.83 -8.39
C ASN A 64 -5.10 8.42 -7.15
N LEU A 65 -4.47 8.46 -5.99
CA LEU A 65 -5.11 8.02 -4.75
C LEU A 65 -6.28 8.93 -4.34
N ASP A 66 -6.21 10.24 -4.58
CA ASP A 66 -7.31 11.17 -4.30
C ASP A 66 -8.58 10.80 -5.09
N ALA A 67 -8.43 10.51 -6.39
CA ALA A 67 -9.54 10.03 -7.21
C ALA A 67 -10.11 8.71 -6.68
N LYS A 68 -9.24 7.76 -6.28
CA LYS A 68 -9.67 6.47 -5.71
C LYS A 68 -10.42 6.62 -4.39
N ILE A 69 -10.04 7.55 -3.52
CA ILE A 69 -10.80 7.85 -2.30
C ILE A 69 -12.17 8.42 -2.66
N LYS A 70 -12.23 9.38 -3.58
CA LYS A 70 -13.48 10.03 -4.00
C LYS A 70 -14.45 9.08 -4.71
N GLU A 71 -13.94 8.08 -5.44
CA GLU A 71 -14.74 6.98 -6.00
C GLU A 71 -15.44 6.17 -4.88
N GLN A 72 -14.76 5.96 -3.74
CA GLN A 72 -15.33 5.22 -2.60
C GLN A 72 -16.27 6.09 -1.76
N ASN A 73 -15.86 7.34 -1.48
CA ASN A 73 -16.67 8.30 -0.75
C ASN A 73 -16.26 9.74 -1.11
N PRO A 74 -17.11 10.49 -1.83
CA PRO A 74 -16.82 11.86 -2.29
C PRO A 74 -16.56 12.87 -1.16
N LYS A 75 -16.95 12.57 0.09
CA LYS A 75 -16.68 13.45 1.25
C LYS A 75 -15.21 13.44 1.66
N TYR A 76 -14.44 12.43 1.25
CA TYR A 76 -13.04 12.26 1.61
C TYR A 76 -12.12 12.51 0.41
N GLY A 77 -10.91 12.94 0.70
CA GLY A 77 -9.81 13.04 -0.25
C GLY A 77 -8.48 12.72 0.41
N ILE A 78 -7.39 12.92 -0.33
CA ILE A 78 -6.05 12.54 0.14
C ILE A 78 -5.60 13.25 1.42
N ASN A 79 -6.12 14.45 1.66
CA ASN A 79 -5.83 15.24 2.86
C ASN A 79 -6.51 14.70 4.12
N ASN A 80 -7.47 13.77 3.97
CA ASN A 80 -8.13 13.11 5.09
C ASN A 80 -7.45 11.79 5.49
N LEU A 81 -6.35 11.42 4.83
CA LEU A 81 -5.64 10.18 5.12
C LEU A 81 -4.65 10.34 6.28
N LYS A 82 -4.56 9.30 7.10
CA LYS A 82 -3.57 9.16 8.17
C LYS A 82 -2.37 8.31 7.76
N SER A 83 -2.60 7.29 6.94
CA SER A 83 -1.54 6.35 6.56
C SER A 83 -1.82 5.63 5.26
N VAL A 84 -0.76 5.36 4.51
CA VAL A 84 -0.72 4.42 3.39
C VAL A 84 0.46 3.47 3.62
N LYS A 85 0.17 2.19 3.79
CA LYS A 85 1.18 1.14 4.01
C LYS A 85 1.06 0.01 3.01
N LEU A 86 2.17 -0.64 2.70
CA LEU A 86 2.17 -1.81 1.83
C LEU A 86 1.56 -2.99 2.60
N ASN A 87 0.49 -3.55 2.08
CA ASN A 87 -0.20 -4.70 2.66
C ASN A 87 0.33 -5.99 2.05
N THR A 88 0.34 -6.07 0.73
CA THR A 88 0.78 -7.26 -0.02
C THR A 88 1.63 -6.84 -1.21
N LEU A 89 2.66 -7.65 -1.51
CA LEU A 89 3.42 -7.54 -2.74
C LEU A 89 3.87 -8.93 -3.17
N THR A 90 3.41 -9.35 -4.34
CA THR A 90 3.81 -10.62 -4.97
C THR A 90 4.25 -10.39 -6.40
N VAL A 91 5.13 -11.27 -6.86
CA VAL A 91 5.55 -11.34 -8.25
C VAL A 91 5.38 -12.77 -8.73
N ASP A 92 4.63 -12.95 -9.82
CA ASP A 92 4.38 -14.26 -10.42
C ASP A 92 5.09 -14.38 -11.77
N TYR A 93 5.63 -15.56 -12.05
CA TYR A 93 6.27 -15.86 -13.32
C TYR A 93 5.24 -15.89 -14.45
N ILE A 94 5.54 -15.25 -15.58
CA ILE A 94 4.77 -15.39 -16.82
C ILE A 94 5.58 -16.20 -17.84
N SER A 95 6.75 -15.69 -18.22
CA SER A 95 7.57 -16.24 -19.30
C SER A 95 9.02 -15.77 -19.21
N SER A 96 9.90 -16.43 -19.96
CA SER A 96 11.28 -15.99 -20.19
C SER A 96 11.75 -16.36 -21.59
N GLN A 97 12.79 -15.69 -22.07
CA GLN A 97 13.35 -15.95 -23.40
C GLN A 97 14.29 -17.16 -23.40
N LEU A 98 15.05 -17.37 -22.34
CA LEU A 98 16.07 -18.42 -22.22
C LEU A 98 15.72 -19.50 -21.19
N GLY A 99 14.48 -19.49 -20.69
CA GLY A 99 13.95 -20.54 -19.81
C GLY A 99 14.27 -20.35 -18.32
N ASN A 100 14.94 -19.25 -17.93
CA ASN A 100 15.11 -18.95 -16.52
C ASN A 100 13.77 -18.59 -15.86
N LYS A 101 13.67 -18.94 -14.60
CA LYS A 101 12.51 -18.71 -13.74
C LYS A 101 12.91 -17.85 -12.54
N LEU A 102 11.98 -17.59 -11.62
CA LEU A 102 12.19 -16.61 -10.55
C LEU A 102 13.24 -17.02 -9.51
N ASP A 103 13.66 -18.29 -9.47
CA ASP A 103 14.73 -18.79 -8.62
C ASP A 103 16.11 -18.23 -9.00
N VAL A 104 16.24 -17.60 -10.18
CA VAL A 104 17.45 -16.81 -10.51
C VAL A 104 17.55 -15.52 -9.71
N ILE A 105 16.45 -15.01 -9.17
CA ILE A 105 16.41 -13.85 -8.29
C ILE A 105 16.55 -14.37 -6.86
N LYS A 106 17.74 -14.21 -6.27
CA LYS A 106 18.05 -14.62 -4.88
C LYS A 106 17.46 -13.64 -3.88
N SER A 107 17.73 -12.36 -4.05
CA SER A 107 17.21 -11.30 -3.19
C SER A 107 16.68 -10.17 -4.05
N ALA A 108 15.66 -9.49 -3.57
CA ALA A 108 15.18 -8.28 -4.21
C ALA A 108 14.71 -7.27 -3.18
N ARG A 109 14.84 -5.99 -3.52
CA ARG A 109 14.40 -4.85 -2.72
C ARG A 109 13.50 -3.97 -3.58
N ILE A 110 12.35 -3.61 -3.05
CA ILE A 110 11.37 -2.76 -3.73
C ILE A 110 11.37 -1.41 -3.06
N TYR A 111 11.54 -0.37 -3.87
CA TYR A 111 11.49 1.01 -3.45
C TYR A 111 10.29 1.71 -4.11
N ILE A 112 9.68 2.65 -3.38
CA ILE A 112 8.74 3.62 -3.94
C ILE A 112 9.47 4.93 -4.21
N LYS A 113 9.09 5.58 -5.32
CA LYS A 113 9.59 6.89 -5.73
C LYS A 113 8.43 7.80 -6.12
N ALA A 114 8.60 9.09 -5.87
CA ALA A 114 7.72 10.17 -6.30
C ALA A 114 8.54 11.47 -6.47
N PRO A 115 8.08 12.44 -7.27
CA PRO A 115 8.74 13.74 -7.38
C PRO A 115 9.00 14.38 -6.02
N ASN A 116 10.20 14.92 -5.84
CA ASN A 116 10.64 15.61 -4.62
C ASN A 116 10.62 14.75 -3.35
N GLN A 117 10.51 13.42 -3.47
CA GLN A 117 10.64 12.49 -2.35
C GLN A 117 11.90 11.62 -2.54
N PRO A 118 12.66 11.32 -1.48
CA PRO A 118 13.74 10.34 -1.56
C PRO A 118 13.17 8.96 -1.89
N GLU A 119 13.96 8.06 -2.48
CA GLU A 119 13.51 6.67 -2.63
C GLU A 119 13.33 6.03 -1.24
N LYS A 120 12.23 5.28 -1.07
CA LYS A 120 11.95 4.60 0.20
C LYS A 120 11.78 3.12 -0.01
N LEU A 121 12.54 2.33 0.76
CA LEU A 121 12.40 0.87 0.78
C LEU A 121 11.04 0.49 1.37
N ILE A 122 10.27 -0.33 0.64
CA ILE A 122 8.92 -0.72 1.05
C ILE A 122 8.77 -2.23 1.21
N ALA A 123 9.58 -3.03 0.52
CA ALA A 123 9.53 -4.48 0.63
C ALA A 123 10.89 -5.13 0.32
N THR A 124 11.14 -6.29 0.90
CA THR A 124 12.32 -7.11 0.59
C THR A 124 11.95 -8.58 0.45
N VAL A 125 12.78 -9.30 -0.29
CA VAL A 125 12.85 -10.75 -0.25
C VAL A 125 14.31 -11.15 -0.20
N ASP A 126 14.62 -12.14 0.62
CA ASP A 126 15.96 -12.67 0.75
C ASP A 126 15.97 -14.19 0.59
N ASN A 127 16.98 -14.69 -0.12
CA ASN A 127 17.16 -16.12 -0.40
C ASN A 127 15.93 -16.80 -1.01
N ASN A 128 15.27 -16.16 -1.97
CA ASN A 128 14.21 -16.79 -2.74
C ASN A 128 14.76 -18.02 -3.49
N THR A 129 14.01 -19.12 -3.40
CA THR A 129 14.26 -20.37 -4.12
C THR A 129 13.05 -20.81 -4.94
N ASN A 130 11.94 -20.07 -4.89
CA ASN A 130 10.72 -20.44 -5.59
C ASN A 130 10.80 -19.97 -7.05
N PRO A 131 10.65 -20.89 -8.02
CA PRO A 131 10.77 -20.55 -9.44
C PRO A 131 9.51 -19.87 -10.01
N ASN A 132 8.34 -19.99 -9.36
CA ASN A 132 7.07 -19.57 -9.95
C ASN A 132 6.51 -18.29 -9.32
N SER A 133 6.83 -18.02 -8.05
CA SER A 133 6.35 -16.83 -7.36
C SER A 133 7.34 -16.33 -6.31
N ILE A 134 7.33 -15.03 -6.10
CA ILE A 134 8.08 -14.35 -5.03
C ILE A 134 7.06 -13.59 -4.18
N THR A 135 7.00 -13.89 -2.89
CA THR A 135 6.25 -13.11 -1.91
C THR A 135 7.21 -12.24 -1.12
N PHE A 136 6.99 -10.94 -1.15
CA PHE A 136 7.85 -10.00 -0.47
C PHE A 136 7.37 -9.75 0.96
N THR A 137 8.33 -9.53 1.86
CA THR A 137 8.06 -9.05 3.21
C THR A 137 7.96 -7.54 3.15
N SER A 138 6.81 -6.99 3.53
CA SER A 138 6.63 -5.54 3.63
C SER A 138 7.39 -4.96 4.81
N THR A 139 7.84 -3.72 4.66
CA THR A 139 8.37 -2.91 5.76
C THR A 139 7.25 -2.10 6.42
N ASP A 140 7.55 -1.48 7.56
CA ASP A 140 6.64 -0.54 8.22
C ASP A 140 6.59 0.87 7.60
N ALA A 141 7.14 1.02 6.39
CA ALA A 141 7.23 2.29 5.68
C ALA A 141 5.87 2.98 5.48
N GLU A 142 5.75 4.20 6.00
CA GLU A 142 4.66 5.13 5.69
C GLU A 142 4.87 5.75 4.29
N MET A 143 3.86 5.66 3.42
CA MET A 143 3.97 6.06 2.01
C MET A 143 3.00 7.17 1.60
N LEU A 144 2.19 7.73 2.51
CA LEU A 144 1.20 8.76 2.17
C LEU A 144 1.77 9.88 1.28
N GLU A 145 2.96 10.39 1.61
CA GLU A 145 3.61 11.48 0.86
C GLU A 145 3.94 11.12 -0.60
N TYR A 146 4.14 9.83 -0.92
CA TYR A 146 4.41 9.35 -2.28
C TYR A 146 3.13 9.28 -3.12
N PHE A 147 1.97 9.18 -2.48
CA PHE A 147 0.66 9.14 -3.15
C PHE A 147 0.01 10.52 -3.26
N ARG A 148 0.61 11.59 -2.71
CA ARG A 148 0.13 12.97 -2.88
C ARG A 148 0.18 13.46 -4.34
N THR A 149 0.93 12.75 -5.17
CA THR A 149 0.97 12.91 -6.62
C THR A 149 0.52 11.63 -7.31
N SER A 150 0.03 11.76 -8.53
CA SER A 150 -0.17 10.60 -9.41
C SER A 150 1.15 10.09 -9.99
N GLU A 151 2.23 10.86 -9.98
CA GLU A 151 3.54 10.46 -10.53
C GLU A 151 4.32 9.56 -9.55
N ASN A 152 3.71 8.47 -9.12
CA ASN A 152 4.36 7.46 -8.27
C ASN A 152 4.87 6.27 -9.10
N SER A 153 6.04 5.78 -8.75
CA SER A 153 6.70 4.66 -9.42
C SER A 153 7.34 3.70 -8.42
N LEU A 154 7.62 2.48 -8.89
CA LEU A 154 8.39 1.47 -8.17
C LEU A 154 9.75 1.27 -8.82
N ILE A 155 10.74 0.96 -8.00
CA ILE A 155 12.09 0.55 -8.43
C ILE A 155 12.40 -0.78 -7.78
N ILE A 156 12.97 -1.70 -8.54
CA ILE A 156 13.37 -3.02 -8.07
C ILE A 156 14.89 -3.12 -8.16
N ASP A 157 15.50 -3.45 -7.03
CA ASP A 157 16.91 -3.87 -6.99
C ASP A 157 16.93 -5.39 -6.86
N VAL A 158 17.51 -6.10 -7.82
CA VAL A 158 17.58 -7.56 -7.86
C VAL A 158 19.01 -8.06 -7.69
N MET A 159 19.20 -9.09 -6.88
CA MET A 159 20.46 -9.83 -6.75
C MET A 159 20.25 -11.26 -7.23
N ALA A 160 21.16 -11.72 -8.08
CA ALA A 160 21.05 -13.05 -8.67
C ALA A 160 21.54 -14.17 -7.77
N SER A 161 20.95 -15.35 -7.94
CA SER A 161 21.40 -16.60 -7.30
C SER A 161 22.59 -17.24 -8.02
N ARG A 162 22.72 -16.98 -9.33
CA ARG A 162 23.78 -17.49 -10.21
C ARG A 162 24.02 -16.51 -11.38
N PRO A 163 25.19 -16.52 -12.01
CA PRO A 163 25.38 -15.80 -13.26
C PRO A 163 24.40 -16.30 -14.33
N SER A 164 23.61 -15.41 -14.91
CA SER A 164 22.65 -15.75 -15.96
C SER A 164 22.29 -14.53 -16.80
N ALA A 165 21.93 -14.78 -18.05
CA ALA A 165 21.31 -13.79 -18.93
C ALA A 165 19.92 -14.30 -19.34
N ASP A 166 18.89 -13.45 -19.22
CA ASP A 166 17.54 -13.71 -19.70
C ASP A 166 16.74 -12.40 -19.78
N VAL A 167 15.59 -12.43 -20.43
CA VAL A 167 14.53 -11.44 -20.24
C VAL A 167 13.35 -12.17 -19.63
N ILE A 168 13.04 -11.86 -18.37
CA ILE A 168 11.95 -12.50 -17.63
C ILE A 168 10.77 -11.55 -17.58
N THR A 169 9.63 -12.04 -18.07
CA THR A 169 8.33 -11.38 -17.94
C THR A 169 7.66 -11.87 -16.67
N MET A 170 7.26 -10.95 -15.80
CA MET A 170 6.63 -11.26 -14.52
C MET A 170 5.40 -10.39 -14.30
N LYS A 171 4.42 -10.91 -13.56
CA LYS A 171 3.27 -10.16 -13.08
C LYS A 171 3.54 -9.66 -11.68
N MET A 172 3.64 -8.35 -11.50
CA MET A 172 3.67 -7.74 -10.17
C MET A 172 2.25 -7.46 -9.70
N ASN A 173 1.94 -7.83 -8.45
CA ASN A 173 0.69 -7.49 -7.79
C ASN A 173 1.01 -6.82 -6.46
N THR A 174 0.48 -5.62 -6.24
CA THR A 174 0.66 -4.85 -5.01
C THR A 174 -0.69 -4.46 -4.43
N GLY A 175 -0.78 -4.42 -3.10
CA GLY A 175 -1.91 -3.92 -2.35
C GLY A 175 -1.44 -2.91 -1.32
N PHE A 176 -1.99 -1.70 -1.37
CA PHE A 176 -1.72 -0.62 -0.43
C PHE A 176 -2.91 -0.42 0.50
N LYS A 177 -2.71 -0.59 1.80
CA LYS A 177 -3.73 -0.36 2.80
C LYS A 177 -3.77 1.11 3.17
N VAL A 178 -4.93 1.72 2.98
CA VAL A 178 -5.21 3.14 3.24
C VAL A 178 -6.02 3.26 4.53
N ARG A 179 -5.67 4.22 5.38
CA ARG A 179 -6.44 4.55 6.60
C ARG A 179 -6.69 6.05 6.68
N VAL A 180 -7.91 6.42 7.04
CA VAL A 180 -8.30 7.82 7.27
C VAL A 180 -7.91 8.32 8.65
N GLN A 181 -7.77 9.64 8.77
CA GLN A 181 -7.55 10.35 10.02
C GLN A 181 -8.85 10.39 10.83
N LEU A 182 -8.74 10.02 12.11
CA LEU A 182 -9.79 10.16 13.12
C LEU A 182 -9.78 11.58 13.68
#